data_AF-A0A6I7WS95-F1
#
_entry.id   AF-A0A6I7WS95-F1
#
_cell.length_a   1.000
_cell.length_b   1.000
_cell.length_c   1.000
_cell.angle_alpha   90.00
_cell.angle_beta   90.00
_cell.angle_gamma   90.00
#
_symmetry.space_group_name_H-M   'P 1'
#
loop_
_entity.id
_entity.type
_entity.pdbx_description
1 polymer ?
#
loop_
_entity_poly.entity_id
_entity_poly.type
_entity_poly.pdbx_seq_one_letter_code
_entity_poly.pdbx_strand_id
1 'polypeptide(L)'
;MPIFGGLEQIAPMILIDGCWLQNSQVLQSINPGISDILFNIYCDEIGNGQLEKNHPYIFQQLLESLSIMLPPAHSNAFVKHSGFMNSAFDLPVYMLTLSSFSEKFLPELLGLNMAIELSGLGKGHMRLVDDWKYWGIDPGIANIHISIDNAASGHTFMAKKAIKLYMDDILRSTADQTVLDKHWRRIFSGYASLRFVGGRFKLGLPIWYLIYKFRGQR
;
A
#
# COMPACT_ATOMS: atom_id res chain seq x y z
N MET A 1 -13.03 18.83 -11.13
CA MET A 1 -11.94 18.54 -12.11
C MET A 1 -10.49 18.63 -11.58
N PRO A 2 -10.18 18.91 -10.29
CA PRO A 2 -8.84 18.66 -9.73
C PRO A 2 -8.55 17.22 -9.30
N ILE A 3 -9.61 16.44 -9.07
CA ILE A 3 -9.54 15.14 -8.39
C ILE A 3 -9.03 14.03 -9.32
N PHE A 4 -9.35 14.10 -10.62
CA PHE A 4 -9.00 13.08 -11.62
C PHE A 4 -7.48 12.95 -11.85
N GLY A 5 -6.75 14.07 -11.88
CA GLY A 5 -5.30 14.03 -12.00
C GLY A 5 -4.61 13.39 -10.80
N GLY A 6 -5.23 13.42 -9.61
CA GLY A 6 -4.70 12.71 -8.44
C GLY A 6 -4.84 11.20 -8.58
N LEU A 7 -5.97 10.72 -9.12
CA LEU A 7 -6.25 9.29 -9.30
C LEU A 7 -5.30 8.62 -10.30
N GLU A 8 -5.01 9.29 -11.41
CA GLU A 8 -4.01 8.80 -12.38
C GLU A 8 -2.63 8.68 -11.71
N GLN A 9 -2.22 9.68 -10.92
CA GLN A 9 -0.89 9.69 -10.28
C GLN A 9 -0.71 8.63 -9.18
N ILE A 10 -1.78 8.16 -8.55
CA ILE A 10 -1.70 7.05 -7.56
C ILE A 10 -1.86 5.67 -8.20
N ALA A 11 -2.19 5.60 -9.49
CA ALA A 11 -2.40 4.32 -10.18
C ALA A 11 -1.19 3.37 -10.13
N PRO A 12 0.08 3.84 -10.23
CA PRO A 12 1.23 2.95 -10.08
C PRO A 12 1.32 2.23 -8.72
N MET A 13 0.64 2.75 -7.69
CA MET A 13 0.57 2.14 -6.36
C MET A 13 -0.65 1.21 -6.26
N ILE A 14 -1.86 1.73 -6.56
CA ILE A 14 -3.10 0.97 -6.31
C ILE A 14 -3.30 -0.17 -7.31
N LEU A 15 -2.82 -0.06 -8.56
CA LEU A 15 -2.93 -1.16 -9.53
C LEU A 15 -2.01 -2.36 -9.22
N ILE A 16 -1.19 -2.26 -8.19
CA ILE A 16 -0.35 -3.36 -7.68
C ILE A 16 -0.57 -3.55 -6.17
N ASP A 17 -1.78 -3.28 -5.69
CA ASP A 17 -2.10 -3.42 -4.27
C ASP A 17 -1.75 -4.82 -3.74
N GLY A 18 -1.35 -4.88 -2.47
CA GLY A 18 -0.79 -6.08 -1.83
C GLY A 18 0.63 -6.48 -2.27
N CYS A 19 1.25 -5.84 -3.27
CA CYS A 19 2.55 -6.30 -3.81
C CYS A 19 3.69 -6.37 -2.78
N TRP A 20 3.64 -5.61 -1.67
CA TRP A 20 4.64 -5.67 -0.61
C TRP A 20 4.68 -7.04 0.09
N LEU A 21 3.60 -7.83 -0.01
CA LEU A 21 3.46 -9.15 0.61
C LEU A 21 3.49 -10.32 -0.38
N GLN A 22 3.56 -10.06 -1.70
CA GLN A 22 3.42 -11.11 -2.73
C GLN A 22 4.42 -12.27 -2.59
N ASN A 23 5.57 -12.04 -1.95
CA ASN A 23 6.63 -13.04 -1.71
C ASN A 23 6.71 -13.51 -0.24
N SER A 24 5.71 -13.22 0.59
CA SER A 24 5.68 -13.56 2.02
C SER A 24 5.83 -15.06 2.31
N GLN A 25 5.43 -15.94 1.38
CA GLN A 25 5.56 -17.40 1.52
C GLN A 25 7.01 -17.88 1.64
N VAL A 26 8.01 -17.09 1.23
CA VAL A 26 9.43 -17.43 1.45
C VAL A 26 9.74 -17.63 2.94
N LEU A 27 8.93 -17.02 3.81
CA LEU A 27 9.06 -17.12 5.26
C LEU A 27 8.53 -18.45 5.83
N GLN A 28 7.90 -19.32 5.03
CA GLN A 28 7.24 -20.52 5.56
C GLN A 28 8.17 -21.44 6.35
N SER A 29 9.44 -21.56 5.93
CA SER A 29 10.44 -22.41 6.58
C SER A 29 11.06 -21.78 7.83
N ILE A 30 10.92 -20.47 8.01
CA ILE A 30 11.60 -19.70 9.07
C ILE A 30 10.59 -19.19 10.12
N ASN A 31 9.48 -18.62 9.65
CA ASN A 31 8.43 -18.01 10.46
C ASN A 31 7.04 -18.37 9.90
N PRO A 32 6.58 -19.64 9.98
CA PRO A 32 5.32 -20.07 9.36
C PRO A 32 4.11 -19.26 9.84
N GLY A 33 4.01 -18.94 11.14
CA GLY A 33 2.90 -18.14 11.65
C GLY A 33 2.87 -16.69 11.14
N ILE A 34 4.03 -16.11 10.79
CA ILE A 34 4.10 -14.78 10.17
C ILE A 34 3.81 -14.90 8.68
N SER A 35 4.37 -15.92 8.00
CA SER A 35 4.10 -16.25 6.61
C SER A 35 2.60 -16.37 6.34
N ASP A 36 1.89 -17.18 7.14
CA ASP A 36 0.45 -17.40 7.01
C ASP A 36 -0.35 -16.09 7.18
N ILE A 37 0.04 -15.23 8.12
CA ILE A 37 -0.61 -13.94 8.36
C ILE A 37 -0.43 -13.01 7.15
N LEU A 38 0.81 -12.81 6.71
CA LEU A 38 1.12 -11.89 5.63
C LEU A 38 0.55 -12.39 4.29
N PHE A 39 0.58 -13.70 4.06
CA PHE A 39 -0.02 -14.30 2.88
C PHE A 39 -1.54 -14.19 2.89
N ASN A 40 -2.19 -14.28 4.05
CA ASN A 40 -3.64 -14.08 4.16
C ASN A 40 -4.04 -12.64 3.81
N ILE A 41 -3.32 -11.63 4.33
CA ILE A 41 -3.51 -10.22 3.93
C ILE A 41 -3.33 -10.08 2.41
N TYR A 42 -2.22 -10.58 1.86
CA TYR A 42 -1.98 -10.55 0.42
C TYR A 42 -3.13 -11.16 -0.40
N CYS A 43 -3.64 -12.32 0.02
CA CYS A 43 -4.76 -12.97 -0.63
C CYS A 43 -6.01 -12.09 -0.65
N ASP A 44 -6.32 -11.40 0.45
CA ASP A 44 -7.45 -10.48 0.51
C ASP A 44 -7.26 -9.30 -0.45
N GLU A 45 -6.07 -8.70 -0.52
CA GLU A 45 -5.73 -7.60 -1.44
C GLU A 45 -5.97 -7.97 -2.92
N ILE A 46 -5.62 -9.20 -3.29
CA ILE A 46 -5.85 -9.72 -4.64
C ILE A 46 -7.25 -10.34 -4.83
N GLY A 47 -8.15 -10.15 -3.86
CA GLY A 47 -9.56 -10.56 -3.94
C GLY A 47 -9.84 -12.01 -3.59
N ASN A 48 -8.85 -12.78 -3.12
CA ASN A 48 -8.98 -14.15 -2.65
C ASN A 48 -9.74 -15.06 -3.66
N GLY A 49 -9.38 -14.93 -4.93
CA GLY A 49 -9.99 -15.67 -6.05
C GLY A 49 -11.32 -15.11 -6.56
N GLN A 50 -11.82 -14.00 -6.00
CA GLN A 50 -13.03 -13.30 -6.43
C GLN A 50 -12.64 -11.98 -7.11
N LEU A 51 -12.92 -11.86 -8.41
CA LEU A 51 -12.51 -10.70 -9.21
C LEU A 51 -13.13 -9.39 -8.71
N GLU A 52 -14.40 -9.46 -8.29
CA GLU A 52 -15.15 -8.34 -7.72
C GLU A 52 -14.62 -7.85 -6.36
N LYS A 53 -13.68 -8.57 -5.77
CA LYS A 53 -12.97 -8.19 -4.54
C LYS A 53 -11.50 -7.83 -4.78
N ASN A 54 -11.00 -7.99 -6.00
CA ASN A 54 -9.61 -7.71 -6.32
C ASN A 54 -9.37 -6.19 -6.36
N HIS A 55 -8.54 -5.67 -5.45
CA HIS A 55 -8.35 -4.22 -5.31
C HIS A 55 -7.80 -3.56 -6.59
N PRO A 56 -6.75 -4.10 -7.25
CA PRO A 56 -6.30 -3.58 -8.54
C PRO A 56 -7.41 -3.50 -9.60
N TYR A 57 -8.25 -4.54 -9.69
CA TYR A 57 -9.35 -4.59 -10.65
C TYR A 57 -10.42 -3.55 -10.35
N ILE A 58 -10.85 -3.44 -9.09
CA ILE A 58 -11.82 -2.42 -8.65
C ILE A 58 -11.30 -1.02 -8.97
N PHE A 59 -10.02 -0.76 -8.69
CA PHE A 59 -9.42 0.53 -9.00
C PHE A 59 -9.29 0.78 -10.50
N GLN A 60 -8.99 -0.25 -11.29
CA GLN A 60 -9.00 -0.16 -12.75
C GLN A 60 -10.39 0.24 -13.27
N GLN A 61 -11.45 -0.39 -12.77
CA GLN A 61 -12.83 -0.04 -13.14
C GLN A 61 -13.17 1.41 -12.77
N LEU A 62 -12.70 1.89 -11.61
CA LEU A 62 -12.83 3.28 -11.21
C LEU A 62 -12.15 4.21 -12.22
N LEU A 63 -10.90 3.95 -12.60
CA LEU A 63 -10.19 4.77 -13.59
C LEU A 63 -10.92 4.80 -14.93
N GLU A 64 -11.37 3.66 -15.43
CA GLU A 64 -12.13 3.54 -16.69
C GLU A 64 -13.45 4.31 -16.63
N SER A 65 -14.17 4.25 -15.49
CA SER A 65 -15.42 5.02 -15.28
C SER A 65 -15.21 6.54 -15.36
N LEU A 66 -13.98 6.99 -15.11
CA LEU A 66 -13.56 8.39 -15.17
C LEU A 66 -12.86 8.73 -16.49
N SER A 67 -12.90 7.82 -17.48
CA SER A 67 -12.21 7.94 -18.77
C SER A 67 -10.68 8.09 -18.65
N ILE A 68 -10.08 7.59 -17.57
CA ILE A 68 -8.63 7.50 -17.38
C ILE A 68 -8.17 6.14 -17.90
N MET A 69 -7.68 6.12 -19.14
CA MET A 69 -7.24 4.89 -19.80
C MET A 69 -5.73 4.72 -19.63
N LEU A 70 -5.33 3.72 -18.84
CA LEU A 70 -3.91 3.38 -18.62
C LEU A 70 -3.56 2.05 -19.29
N PRO A 71 -2.31 1.86 -19.73
CA PRO A 71 -1.84 0.55 -20.15
C PRO A 71 -1.89 -0.47 -18.99
N PRO A 72 -1.82 -1.78 -19.26
CA PRO A 72 -1.73 -2.78 -18.19
C PRO A 72 -0.53 -2.52 -17.28
N ALA A 73 -0.72 -2.60 -15.95
CA ALA A 73 0.30 -2.23 -14.96
C ALA A 73 1.62 -3.01 -15.10
N HIS A 74 1.56 -4.25 -15.60
CA HIS A 74 2.72 -5.11 -15.84
C HIS A 74 3.45 -4.82 -17.17
N SER A 75 3.01 -3.84 -17.96
CA SER A 75 3.55 -3.55 -19.28
C SER A 75 4.61 -2.45 -19.26
N ASN A 76 5.57 -2.53 -20.19
CA ASN A 76 6.52 -1.43 -20.44
C ASN A 76 5.82 -0.12 -20.84
N ALA A 77 4.63 -0.20 -21.44
CA ALA A 77 3.86 0.97 -21.84
C ALA A 77 3.36 1.75 -20.60
N PHE A 78 3.01 1.05 -19.52
CA PHE A 78 2.58 1.68 -18.27
C PHE A 78 3.69 2.51 -17.64
N VAL A 79 4.89 1.94 -17.50
CA VAL A 79 6.05 2.66 -16.93
C VAL A 79 6.46 3.85 -17.81
N LYS A 80 6.23 3.77 -19.13
CA LYS A 80 6.52 4.84 -20.09
C LYS A 80 5.38 5.83 -20.29
N HIS A 81 4.26 5.66 -19.59
CA HIS A 81 3.10 6.54 -19.74
C HIS A 81 3.47 7.97 -19.34
N SER A 82 3.34 8.91 -20.27
CA SER A 82 3.81 10.29 -20.10
C SER A 82 3.00 11.10 -19.09
N GLY A 83 1.83 10.59 -18.68
CA GLY A 83 1.01 11.22 -17.65
C GLY A 83 1.66 11.18 -16.28
N PHE A 84 2.46 10.14 -15.97
CA PHE A 84 2.99 9.95 -14.63
C PHE A 84 4.14 10.90 -14.29
N MET A 85 4.14 11.35 -13.04
CA MET A 85 5.31 11.92 -12.40
C MET A 85 6.30 10.80 -12.06
N ASN A 86 7.61 11.07 -12.17
CA ASN A 86 8.63 10.11 -11.73
C ASN A 86 8.43 9.67 -10.26
N SER A 87 8.02 10.59 -9.38
CA SER A 87 7.77 10.28 -7.96
C SER A 87 6.53 9.41 -7.71
N ALA A 88 5.66 9.20 -8.70
CA ALA A 88 4.53 8.25 -8.59
C ALA A 88 5.02 6.81 -8.40
N PHE A 89 6.26 6.52 -8.84
CA PHE A 89 6.87 5.21 -8.71
C PHE A 89 7.68 5.02 -7.41
N ASP A 90 7.95 6.08 -6.64
CA ASP A 90 8.85 6.01 -5.47
C ASP A 90 8.35 4.97 -4.43
N LEU A 91 7.07 5.01 -4.09
CA LEU A 91 6.46 4.09 -3.11
C LEU A 91 6.23 2.66 -3.65
N PRO A 92 5.61 2.44 -4.83
CA PRO A 92 5.41 1.08 -5.34
C PRO A 92 6.73 0.34 -5.61
N VAL A 93 7.78 1.03 -6.10
CA VAL A 93 9.10 0.41 -6.28
C VAL A 93 9.72 0.02 -4.93
N TYR A 94 9.54 0.85 -3.90
CA TYR A 94 9.98 0.53 -2.55
C TYR A 94 9.25 -0.69 -1.96
N MET A 95 7.92 -0.77 -2.12
CA MET A 95 7.10 -1.92 -1.72
C MET A 95 7.57 -3.23 -2.40
N LEU A 96 7.74 -3.20 -3.72
CA LEU A 96 8.24 -4.34 -4.50
C LEU A 96 9.66 -4.76 -4.07
N THR A 97 10.50 -3.80 -3.73
CA THR A 97 11.87 -4.07 -3.23
C THR A 97 11.83 -4.82 -1.91
N LEU A 98 11.02 -4.37 -0.94
CA LEU A 98 10.88 -5.07 0.34
C LEU A 98 10.33 -6.49 0.16
N SER A 99 9.31 -6.64 -0.69
CA SER A 99 8.74 -7.94 -1.02
C SER A 99 9.78 -8.90 -1.60
N SER A 100 10.60 -8.44 -2.53
CA SER A 100 11.67 -9.23 -3.16
C SER A 100 12.74 -9.72 -2.18
N PHE A 101 12.85 -9.11 -1.01
CA PHE A 101 13.83 -9.42 0.01
C PHE A 101 13.17 -9.60 1.40
N SER A 102 11.98 -10.23 1.42
CA SER A 102 11.12 -10.35 2.60
C SER A 102 11.81 -10.97 3.81
N GLU A 103 12.71 -11.95 3.62
CA GLU A 103 13.49 -12.55 4.71
C GLU A 103 14.48 -11.55 5.33
N LYS A 104 15.27 -10.89 4.47
CA LYS A 104 16.32 -9.95 4.89
C LYS A 104 15.74 -8.71 5.58
N PHE A 105 14.63 -8.19 5.05
CA PHE A 105 13.98 -6.97 5.53
C PHE A 105 12.68 -7.25 6.27
N LEU A 106 12.53 -8.43 6.88
CA LEU A 106 11.30 -8.81 7.59
C LEU A 106 10.86 -7.75 8.61
N PRO A 107 11.72 -7.20 9.49
CA PRO A 107 11.31 -6.14 10.41
C PRO A 107 10.74 -4.90 9.71
N GLU A 108 11.41 -4.40 8.67
CA GLU A 108 10.97 -3.24 7.91
C GLU A 108 9.66 -3.53 7.17
N LEU A 109 9.51 -4.74 6.62
CA LEU A 109 8.29 -5.18 5.96
C LEU A 109 7.10 -5.23 6.93
N LEU A 110 7.28 -5.78 8.13
CA LEU A 110 6.24 -5.80 9.18
C LEU A 110 5.82 -4.38 9.58
N GLY A 111 6.80 -3.48 9.71
CA GLY A 111 6.54 -2.07 9.99
C GLY A 111 5.76 -1.38 8.87
N LEU A 112 6.20 -1.54 7.63
CA LEU A 112 5.53 -0.98 6.45
C LEU A 112 4.09 -1.51 6.34
N ASN A 113 3.91 -2.82 6.49
CA ASN A 113 2.60 -3.47 6.48
C ASN A 113 1.67 -2.78 7.48
N MET A 114 2.08 -2.68 8.75
CA MET A 114 1.30 -2.00 9.79
C MET A 114 0.96 -0.54 9.43
N ALA A 115 1.87 0.18 8.77
CA ALA A 115 1.62 1.56 8.36
C ALA A 115 0.58 1.65 7.24
N ILE A 116 0.61 0.72 6.28
CA ILE A 116 -0.36 0.64 5.18
C ILE A 116 -1.74 0.31 5.74
N GLU A 117 -1.87 -0.75 6.54
CA GLU A 117 -3.16 -1.15 7.12
C GLU A 117 -3.77 -0.05 8.00
N LEU A 118 -2.94 0.68 8.76
CA LEU A 118 -3.46 1.81 9.54
C LEU A 118 -3.87 3.00 8.68
N SER A 119 -3.33 3.13 7.47
CA SER A 119 -3.60 4.27 6.59
C SER A 119 -5.01 4.26 6.02
N GLY A 120 -5.61 3.08 5.86
CA GLY A 120 -7.01 2.86 5.42
C GLY A 120 -8.06 3.29 6.46
N LEU A 121 -7.65 3.63 7.67
CA LEU A 121 -8.56 3.89 8.79
C LEU A 121 -8.74 5.38 9.13
N GLY A 122 -9.86 5.66 9.79
CA GLY A 122 -10.09 6.92 10.50
C GLY A 122 -10.74 8.03 9.68
N LYS A 123 -10.76 9.24 10.27
CA LYS A 123 -11.51 10.40 9.74
C LYS A 123 -11.05 10.85 8.36
N GLY A 124 -9.78 10.66 8.03
CA GLY A 124 -9.24 11.01 6.71
C GLY A 124 -9.87 10.18 5.59
N HIS A 125 -9.92 8.86 5.78
CA HIS A 125 -10.52 7.93 4.82
C HIS A 125 -12.04 8.11 4.71
N MET A 126 -12.74 8.29 5.83
CA MET A 126 -14.19 8.59 5.80
C MET A 126 -14.50 9.89 5.04
N ARG A 127 -13.68 10.93 5.24
CA ARG A 127 -13.84 12.19 4.49
C ARG A 127 -13.56 12.02 3.00
N LEU A 128 -12.57 11.21 2.63
CA LEU A 128 -12.30 10.89 1.22
C LEU A 128 -13.51 10.25 0.55
N VAL A 129 -14.17 9.31 1.24
CA VAL A 129 -15.41 8.67 0.78
C VAL A 129 -16.53 9.71 0.58
N ASP A 130 -16.74 10.60 1.54
CA ASP A 130 -17.76 11.65 1.45
C ASP A 130 -17.48 12.62 0.29
N ASP A 131 -16.23 13.05 0.14
CA ASP A 131 -15.80 13.92 -0.95
C ASP A 131 -16.00 13.24 -2.31
N TRP A 132 -15.64 11.96 -2.45
CA TRP A 132 -15.80 11.22 -3.72
C TRP A 132 -17.28 11.06 -4.08
N LYS A 133 -18.14 10.69 -3.11
CA LYS A 133 -19.58 10.65 -3.32
C LYS A 133 -20.15 11.99 -3.77
N TYR A 134 -19.73 13.09 -3.13
CA TYR A 134 -20.16 14.43 -3.51
C TYR A 134 -19.82 14.77 -4.96
N TRP A 135 -18.67 14.32 -5.46
CA TRP A 135 -18.23 14.55 -6.84
C TRP A 135 -18.66 13.45 -7.82
N GLY A 136 -19.49 12.48 -7.41
CA GLY A 136 -19.95 11.39 -8.27
C GLY A 136 -18.87 10.37 -8.63
N ILE A 137 -17.81 10.27 -7.83
CA ILE A 137 -16.72 9.29 -7.98
C ILE A 137 -17.06 8.07 -7.11
N ASP A 138 -16.92 6.86 -7.64
CA ASP A 138 -17.19 5.64 -6.89
C ASP A 138 -16.15 5.44 -5.76
N PRO A 139 -16.57 5.46 -4.47
CA PRO A 139 -15.69 5.23 -3.33
C PRO A 139 -15.43 3.76 -3.01
N GLY A 140 -15.85 2.81 -3.87
CA GLY A 140 -15.76 1.37 -3.64
C GLY A 140 -14.40 0.91 -3.07
N ILE A 141 -13.31 1.33 -3.71
CA ILE A 141 -11.95 0.99 -3.26
C ILE A 141 -11.63 1.48 -1.83
N ALA A 142 -12.08 2.68 -1.46
CA ALA A 142 -11.85 3.24 -0.12
C ALA A 142 -12.76 2.58 0.93
N ASN A 143 -14.01 2.22 0.57
CA ASN A 143 -14.93 1.54 1.48
C ASN A 143 -14.43 0.14 1.87
N ILE A 144 -13.79 -0.57 0.93
CA ILE A 144 -13.25 -1.90 1.20
C ILE A 144 -12.18 -1.82 2.30
N HIS A 145 -11.18 -0.97 2.14
CA HIS A 145 -10.11 -0.74 3.12
C HIS A 145 -10.63 -0.31 4.50
N ILE A 146 -11.63 0.57 4.56
CA ILE A 146 -12.28 0.92 5.84
C ILE A 146 -12.84 -0.32 6.55
N SER A 147 -13.35 -1.30 5.79
CA SER A 147 -13.92 -2.51 6.36
C SER A 147 -12.88 -3.56 6.72
N ILE A 148 -11.97 -3.89 5.80
CA ILE A 148 -11.03 -5.02 5.97
C ILE A 148 -9.80 -4.65 6.81
N ASP A 149 -9.41 -3.38 6.88
CA ASP A 149 -8.20 -2.96 7.60
C ASP A 149 -8.42 -2.80 9.10
N ASN A 150 -9.65 -2.98 9.61
CA ASN A 150 -10.04 -2.60 10.97
C ASN A 150 -9.15 -3.21 12.08
N ALA A 151 -9.02 -2.49 13.20
CA ALA A 151 -8.14 -2.89 14.30
C ALA A 151 -8.68 -4.03 15.20
N ALA A 152 -9.95 -4.44 15.02
CA ALA A 152 -10.59 -5.45 15.85
C ALA A 152 -10.31 -6.88 15.34
N SER A 153 -10.50 -7.10 14.04
CA SER A 153 -10.31 -8.40 13.38
C SER A 153 -9.71 -8.32 11.98
N GLY A 154 -9.50 -7.10 11.47
CA GLY A 154 -9.01 -6.85 10.12
C GLY A 154 -7.48 -6.88 10.00
N HIS A 155 -6.99 -6.38 8.88
CA HIS A 155 -5.56 -6.44 8.56
C HIS A 155 -4.69 -5.66 9.56
N THR A 156 -5.16 -4.56 10.15
CA THR A 156 -4.42 -3.89 11.25
C THR A 156 -4.24 -4.80 12.46
N PHE A 157 -5.26 -5.60 12.81
CA PHE A 157 -5.14 -6.58 13.89
C PHE A 157 -4.10 -7.65 13.55
N MET A 158 -4.15 -8.15 12.32
CA MET A 158 -3.22 -9.17 11.80
C MET A 158 -1.78 -8.65 11.73
N ALA A 159 -1.56 -7.44 11.24
CA ALA A 159 -0.25 -6.78 11.18
C ALA A 159 0.37 -6.64 12.58
N LYS A 160 -0.41 -6.17 13.56
CA LYS A 160 0.01 -6.11 14.97
C LYS A 160 0.35 -7.50 15.51
N LYS A 161 -0.44 -8.52 15.17
CA LYS A 161 -0.19 -9.91 15.59
C LYS A 161 1.13 -10.43 15.02
N ALA A 162 1.42 -10.18 13.74
CA ALA A 162 2.69 -10.56 13.12
C ALA A 162 3.90 -9.88 13.78
N ILE A 163 3.81 -8.58 14.07
CA ILE A 163 4.84 -7.84 14.83
C ILE A 163 5.06 -8.47 16.22
N LYS A 164 3.98 -8.78 16.93
CA LYS A 164 4.07 -9.41 18.26
C LYS A 164 4.76 -10.77 18.19
N LEU A 165 4.34 -11.63 17.26
CA LEU A 165 4.96 -12.96 17.06
C LEU A 165 6.46 -12.83 16.80
N TYR A 166 6.85 -11.87 15.94
CA TYR A 166 8.25 -11.61 15.65
C TYR A 166 9.05 -11.18 16.88
N MET A 167 8.55 -10.20 17.63
CA MET A 167 9.23 -9.67 18.82
C MET A 167 9.31 -10.70 19.95
N ASP A 168 8.25 -11.48 20.15
CA ASP A 168 8.22 -12.58 21.12
C ASP A 168 9.27 -13.65 20.77
N ASP A 169 9.49 -13.93 19.48
CA ASP A 169 10.50 -14.89 19.03
C ASP A 169 11.95 -14.38 19.26
N ILE A 170 12.22 -13.12 18.93
CA ILE A 170 13.51 -12.48 19.23
C ILE A 170 13.79 -12.48 20.73
N LEU A 171 12.78 -12.17 21.56
CA LEU A 171 12.92 -12.18 23.01
C LEU A 171 13.28 -13.57 23.53
N ARG A 172 12.61 -14.63 23.04
CA ARG A 172 12.87 -16.01 23.45
C ARG A 172 14.23 -16.53 22.99
N SER A 173 14.67 -16.16 21.79
CA SER A 173 15.91 -16.68 21.19
C SER A 173 17.17 -15.99 21.72
N THR A 174 17.08 -14.71 22.11
CA THR A 174 18.26 -13.91 22.49
C THR A 174 18.29 -13.51 23.95
N ALA A 175 17.13 -13.24 24.57
CA ALA A 175 17.00 -12.64 25.90
C ALA A 175 17.84 -11.35 26.10
N ASP A 176 18.19 -10.64 25.02
CA ASP A 176 19.02 -9.42 25.05
C ASP A 176 18.20 -8.19 24.63
N GLN A 177 18.07 -7.24 25.56
CA GLN A 177 17.35 -5.98 25.32
C GLN A 177 17.94 -5.16 24.18
N THR A 178 19.27 -5.18 23.99
CA THR A 178 19.94 -4.43 22.92
C THR A 178 19.55 -4.96 21.55
N VAL A 179 19.43 -6.29 21.44
CA VAL A 179 18.99 -6.95 20.20
C VAL A 179 17.52 -6.61 19.95
N LEU A 180 16.66 -6.74 20.97
CA LEU A 180 15.24 -6.36 20.86
C LEU A 180 15.06 -4.92 20.39
N ASP A 181 15.77 -3.96 20.98
CA ASP A 181 15.70 -2.55 20.61
C ASP A 181 16.12 -2.33 19.15
N LYS A 182 17.14 -3.05 18.68
CA LYS A 182 17.59 -2.98 17.28
C LYS A 182 16.49 -3.46 16.33
N HIS A 183 15.84 -4.59 16.63
CA HIS A 183 14.74 -5.10 15.81
C HIS A 183 13.52 -4.20 15.84
N TRP A 184 13.16 -3.66 17.01
CA TRP A 184 12.09 -2.69 17.15
C TRP A 184 12.34 -1.41 16.33
N ARG A 185 13.58 -0.89 16.34
CA ARG A 185 13.95 0.28 15.51
C ARG A 185 13.79 0.00 14.01
N ARG A 186 14.09 -1.22 13.56
CA ARG A 186 13.88 -1.61 12.15
C ARG A 186 12.39 -1.65 11.81
N ILE A 187 11.56 -2.21 12.68
CA ILE A 187 10.09 -2.18 12.54
C ILE A 187 9.59 -0.73 12.48
N PHE A 188 10.02 0.11 13.40
CA PHE A 188 9.65 1.52 13.39
C PHE A 188 10.14 2.25 12.12
N SER A 189 11.32 1.92 11.62
CA SER A 189 11.84 2.47 10.37
C SER A 189 10.98 2.08 9.17
N GLY A 190 10.55 0.80 9.11
CA GLY A 190 9.57 0.32 8.14
C GLY A 190 8.25 1.08 8.23
N TYR A 191 7.70 1.24 9.44
CA TYR A 191 6.47 1.99 9.67
C TYR A 191 6.59 3.45 9.22
N ALA A 192 7.67 4.12 9.59
CA ALA A 192 7.90 5.51 9.24
C ALA A 192 8.17 5.71 7.74
N SER A 193 8.69 4.69 7.05
CA SER A 193 9.05 4.77 5.63
C SER A 193 7.88 5.14 4.72
N LEU A 194 6.64 4.73 5.04
CA LEU A 194 5.45 5.10 4.28
C LEU A 194 5.29 6.63 4.18
N ARG A 195 5.62 7.36 5.25
CA ARG A 195 5.58 8.82 5.26
C ARG A 195 6.69 9.44 4.43
N PHE A 196 7.90 8.88 4.50
CA PHE A 196 9.10 9.47 3.91
C PHE A 196 9.23 9.18 2.41
N VAL A 197 9.02 7.93 1.99
CA VAL A 197 9.15 7.52 0.59
C VAL A 197 8.13 8.24 -0.29
N GLY A 198 6.89 8.40 0.19
CA GLY A 198 5.86 9.19 -0.49
C GLY A 198 6.05 10.71 -0.40
N GLY A 199 7.10 11.22 0.23
CA GLY A 199 7.30 12.64 0.48
C GLY A 199 7.47 13.46 -0.81
N ARG A 200 8.30 12.97 -1.76
CA ARG A 200 8.50 13.61 -3.05
C ARG A 200 7.21 13.68 -3.86
N PHE A 201 6.43 12.59 -3.85
CA PHE A 201 5.12 12.53 -4.48
C PHE A 201 4.16 13.58 -3.89
N LYS A 202 4.01 13.60 -2.56
CA LYS A 202 3.12 14.54 -1.85
C LYS A 202 3.47 16.01 -2.11
N LEU A 203 4.77 16.33 -2.16
CA LEU A 203 5.23 17.70 -2.44
C LEU A 203 5.10 18.07 -3.91
N GLY A 204 5.34 17.12 -4.81
CA GLY A 204 5.32 17.36 -6.26
C GLY A 204 3.91 17.41 -6.84
N LEU A 205 2.95 16.66 -6.29
CA LEU A 205 1.61 16.52 -6.87
C LEU A 205 0.86 17.87 -7.01
N PRO A 206 0.84 18.77 -6.02
CA PRO A 206 0.22 20.10 -6.19
C PRO A 206 0.90 20.95 -7.27
N ILE A 207 2.23 20.88 -7.36
CA ILE A 207 3.03 21.63 -8.36
C ILE A 207 2.71 21.10 -9.76
N TRP A 208 2.70 19.77 -9.93
CA TRP A 208 2.35 19.12 -11.18
C TRP A 208 0.94 19.51 -11.62
N TYR A 209 -0.03 19.48 -10.69
CA TYR A 209 -1.40 19.88 -10.98
C TYR A 209 -1.50 21.34 -11.47
N LEU A 210 -0.78 22.26 -10.83
CA LEU A 210 -0.73 23.65 -11.28
C LEU A 210 -0.16 23.75 -12.71
N ILE A 211 0.97 23.11 -12.98
CA ILE A 211 1.61 23.14 -14.31
C ILE A 211 0.68 22.55 -15.39
N TYR A 212 0.01 21.43 -15.11
CA TYR A 212 -0.85 20.75 -16.08
C TYR A 212 -2.16 21.50 -16.32
N LYS A 213 -2.76 22.10 -15.28
CA LYS A 213 -3.96 22.93 -15.39
C LYS A 213 -3.75 24.13 -16.32
N PHE A 214 -2.57 24.74 -16.31
CA PHE A 214 -2.24 25.87 -17.21
C PHE A 214 -1.83 25.46 -18.63
N ARG A 215 -1.49 24.18 -18.86
CA ARG A 215 -1.20 23.66 -20.20
C ARG A 215 -2.45 23.29 -21.00
N GLY A 216 -3.54 22.90 -20.33
CA GLY A 216 -4.83 22.54 -20.98
C GLY A 216 -5.75 23.73 -21.33
N GLN A 217 -5.31 24.98 -21.10
CA GLN A 217 -6.05 26.21 -21.44
C GLN A 217 -5.45 26.97 -22.63
N ARG A 218 -4.64 26.32 -23.48
CA ARG A 218 -4.16 26.86 -24.75
C ARG A 218 -4.66 26.04 -25.92
#